data_AF-A0AB39RHQ9-F1
#
_entry.id   AF-A0AB39RHQ9-F1
#
_cell.length_a   1.000
_cell.length_b   1.000
_cell.length_c   1.000
_cell.angle_alpha   90.00
_cell.angle_beta   90.00
_cell.angle_gamma   90.00
#
_symmetry.space_group_name_H-M   'P 1'
#
loop_
_entity.id
_entity.type
_entity.pdbx_description
1 polymer ?
#
loop_
_entity_poly.entity_id
_entity_poly.type
_entity_poly.pdbx_seq_one_letter_code
_entity_poly.pdbx_strand_id
1 'polypeptide(L)'
;MAPNGAEGDKVLYLFDGGELSPETVEGIHLQADELKAVRFVPPHEIADRTIPRLTRRILAAIEARVESAPVYLEHGQAPGDLAA
;
A
#
# COMPACT_ATOMS: atom_id res chain seq x y z
N MET A 1 2.03 11.67 -1.83
CA MET A 1 1.90 10.97 -0.53
C MET A 1 2.98 11.46 0.42
N ALA A 2 2.60 11.67 1.68
CA ALA A 2 3.44 12.33 2.69
C ALA A 2 4.81 11.65 2.91
N PRO A 3 5.84 12.43 3.29
CA PRO A 3 5.77 13.87 3.56
C PRO A 3 6.10 14.69 2.32
N ASN A 4 5.20 15.60 1.95
CA ASN A 4 5.50 16.78 1.16
C ASN A 4 5.22 17.96 2.08
N GLY A 5 6.20 18.82 2.35
CA GLY A 5 6.06 19.91 3.33
C GLY A 5 4.92 20.88 3.05
N ALA A 6 4.38 20.87 1.82
CA ALA A 6 3.22 21.66 1.41
C ALA A 6 1.86 21.06 1.80
N GLU A 7 1.78 19.76 2.15
CA GLU A 7 0.50 19.05 2.26
C GLU A 7 0.11 18.62 3.68
N GLY A 8 0.86 19.06 4.71
CA GLY A 8 0.59 18.73 6.11
C GLY A 8 0.73 17.24 6.46
N ASP A 9 0.39 16.91 7.70
CA ASP A 9 0.38 15.52 8.19
C ASP A 9 -0.76 14.72 7.55
N LYS A 10 -0.47 13.45 7.24
CA LYS A 10 -1.43 12.54 6.61
C LYS A 10 -1.47 11.21 7.33
N VAL A 11 -2.67 10.78 7.66
CA VAL A 11 -2.96 9.39 8.04
C VAL A 11 -3.39 8.65 6.77
N LEU A 12 -2.84 7.47 6.57
CA LEU A 12 -3.04 6.66 5.38
C LEU A 12 -3.53 5.29 5.85
N TYR A 13 -4.64 4.82 5.29
CA TYR A 13 -5.19 3.49 5.55
C TYR A 13 -4.98 2.63 4.33
N LEU A 14 -4.49 1.40 4.54
CA LEU A 14 -4.36 0.38 3.50
C LEU A 14 -5.22 -0.81 3.92
N PHE A 15 -6.15 -1.19 3.05
CA PHE A 15 -7.10 -2.26 3.30
C PHE A 15 -6.77 -3.45 2.39
N ASP A 16 -7.05 -4.66 2.89
CA ASP A 16 -7.17 -5.82 2.01
C ASP A 16 -8.45 -5.68 1.19
N GLY A 17 -8.30 -5.54 -0.13
CA GLY A 17 -9.42 -5.44 -1.07
C GLY A 17 -10.07 -6.79 -1.40
N GLY A 18 -9.55 -7.89 -0.84
CA GLY A 18 -9.97 -9.25 -1.17
C GLY A 18 -9.46 -9.70 -2.54
N GLU A 19 -9.97 -10.84 -2.98
CA GLU A 19 -9.67 -11.40 -4.31
C GLU A 19 -10.73 -10.94 -5.31
N LEU A 20 -10.27 -10.41 -6.45
CA LEU A 20 -11.15 -10.03 -7.55
C LEU A 20 -11.43 -11.25 -8.44
N SER A 21 -12.70 -11.43 -8.82
CA SER A 21 -13.06 -12.46 -9.79
C SER A 21 -12.50 -12.14 -11.18
N PRO A 22 -12.27 -13.14 -12.04
CA PRO A 22 -11.83 -12.90 -13.42
C PRO A 22 -12.73 -11.91 -14.17
N GLU A 23 -14.05 -12.03 -14.01
CA GLU A 23 -15.03 -11.14 -14.65
C GLU A 23 -14.89 -9.70 -14.16
N THR A 24 -14.57 -9.52 -12.88
CA THR A 24 -14.32 -8.20 -12.29
C THR A 24 -13.04 -7.59 -12.86
N VAL A 25 -12.00 -8.41 -13.03
CA VAL A 25 -10.71 -7.98 -13.61
C VAL A 25 -10.87 -7.58 -15.08
N GLU A 26 -11.63 -8.35 -15.87
CA GLU A 26 -11.95 -8.03 -17.26
C GLU A 26 -12.74 -6.71 -17.40
N GLY A 27 -13.56 -6.38 -16.40
CA GLY A 27 -14.32 -5.14 -16.34
C GLY A 27 -13.55 -3.91 -15.86
N ILE A 28 -12.24 -4.00 -15.60
CA ILE A 28 -11.45 -2.84 -15.14
C ILE A 28 -11.34 -1.80 -16.28
N HIS A 29 -11.94 -0.62 -16.06
CA HIS A 29 -11.81 0.54 -16.91
C HIS A 29 -11.06 1.67 -16.18
N LEU A 30 -9.94 2.12 -16.75
CA LEU A 30 -9.09 3.14 -16.15
C LEU A 30 -9.57 4.56 -16.53
N GLN A 31 -9.55 5.48 -15.57
CA GLN A 31 -9.64 6.91 -15.85
C GLN A 31 -8.31 7.38 -16.45
N ALA A 32 -8.25 7.48 -17.78
CA ALA A 32 -7.01 7.69 -18.52
C ALA A 32 -6.23 8.97 -18.15
N ASP A 33 -6.92 10.00 -17.65
CA ASP A 33 -6.31 11.26 -17.22
C ASP A 33 -5.51 11.10 -15.91
N GLU A 34 -5.77 10.04 -15.14
CA GLU A 34 -5.14 9.80 -13.82
C GLU A 34 -4.31 8.51 -13.80
N LEU A 35 -4.81 7.43 -14.42
CA LEU A 35 -4.25 6.10 -14.35
C LEU A 35 -3.79 5.61 -15.73
N LYS A 36 -2.50 5.28 -15.84
CA LYS A 36 -1.89 4.81 -17.10
C LYS A 36 -1.99 3.30 -17.32
N ALA A 37 -2.06 2.52 -16.25
CA ALA A 37 -2.11 1.06 -16.30
C ALA A 37 -2.54 0.48 -14.95
N VAL A 38 -3.04 -0.76 -14.98
CA VAL A 38 -3.22 -1.64 -13.82
C VAL A 38 -2.42 -2.93 -14.05
N ARG A 39 -1.80 -3.45 -13.00
CA ARG A 39 -1.06 -4.73 -13.03
C ARG A 39 -1.19 -5.43 -11.69
N PHE A 40 -1.36 -6.75 -11.74
CA PHE A 40 -1.18 -7.64 -10.59
C PHE A 40 0.27 -8.12 -10.60
N VAL A 41 0.96 -8.00 -9.47
CA VAL A 41 2.40 -8.29 -9.37
C VAL A 41 2.69 -9.05 -8.07
N PRO A 42 3.70 -9.94 -8.07
CA PRO A 42 4.11 -10.63 -6.85
C PRO A 42 4.80 -9.67 -5.86
N PRO A 43 4.83 -9.98 -4.55
CA PRO A 43 5.38 -9.09 -3.53
C PRO A 43 6.84 -8.65 -3.78
N HIS A 44 7.67 -9.51 -4.37
CA HIS A 44 9.08 -9.22 -4.63
C HIS A 44 9.30 -8.12 -5.68
N GLU A 45 8.32 -7.84 -6.55
CA GLU A 45 8.41 -6.76 -7.55
C GLU A 45 8.02 -5.37 -7.01
N ILE A 46 7.46 -5.29 -5.79
CA ILE A 46 6.92 -4.04 -5.26
C ILE A 46 8.01 -2.97 -5.09
N ALA A 47 9.22 -3.37 -4.71
CA ALA A 47 10.35 -2.45 -4.51
C ALA A 47 10.79 -1.78 -5.82
N ASP A 48 10.71 -2.49 -6.95
CA ASP A 48 11.11 -1.96 -8.26
C ASP A 48 10.05 -1.05 -8.89
N ARG A 49 8.80 -1.18 -8.46
CA ARG A 49 7.63 -0.49 -9.04
C ARG A 49 7.15 0.68 -8.20
N THR A 50 7.63 0.81 -6.98
CA THR A 50 7.18 1.83 -6.04
C THR A 50 8.36 2.55 -5.39
N ILE A 51 8.11 3.75 -4.89
CA ILE A 51 9.11 4.46 -4.08
C ILE A 51 9.26 3.80 -2.70
N PRO A 52 10.43 3.89 -2.05
CA PRO A 52 10.75 3.12 -0.84
C PRO A 52 9.74 3.25 0.30
N ARG A 53 9.12 4.43 0.45
CA ARG A 53 8.10 4.66 1.48
C ARG A 53 6.80 3.89 1.23
N LEU A 54 6.43 3.65 -0.03
CA LEU A 54 5.25 2.83 -0.36
C LEU A 54 5.59 1.35 -0.24
N THR A 55 6.77 0.94 -0.71
CA THR A 55 7.25 -0.44 -0.57
C THR A 55 7.12 -0.94 0.87
N ARG A 56 7.63 -0.16 1.84
CA ARG A 56 7.57 -0.52 3.27
C ARG A 56 6.14 -0.69 3.78
N ARG A 57 5.21 0.18 3.37
CA ARG A 57 3.80 0.13 3.77
C ARG A 57 3.07 -1.06 3.14
N ILE A 58 3.30 -1.30 1.85
CA ILE A 58 2.65 -2.39 1.12
C ILE A 58 3.12 -3.75 1.66
N LEU A 59 4.42 -3.93 1.88
CA LEU A 59 4.95 -5.17 2.43
C LEU A 59 4.46 -5.44 3.86
N ALA A 60 4.41 -4.42 4.72
CA ALA A 60 3.83 -4.56 6.06
C ALA A 60 2.34 -4.93 6.03
N ALA A 61 1.57 -4.41 5.07
CA ALA A 61 0.16 -4.80 4.92
C ALA A 61 -0.01 -6.23 4.39
N ILE A 62 0.89 -6.70 3.53
CA ILE A 62 0.91 -8.09 3.08
C ILE A 62 1.16 -9.04 4.26
N GLU A 63 2.11 -8.71 5.14
CA GLU A 63 2.38 -9.47 6.36
C GLU A 63 1.19 -9.43 7.33
N ALA A 64 0.63 -8.25 7.58
CA ALA A 64 -0.56 -8.05 8.42
C ALA A 64 -1.78 -8.85 7.93
N ARG A 65 -1.95 -8.99 6.61
CA ARG A 65 -3.00 -9.83 6.01
C ARG A 65 -2.83 -11.30 6.37
N VAL A 66 -1.59 -11.82 6.36
CA VAL A 66 -1.30 -13.22 6.75
C VAL A 66 -1.68 -13.44 8.21
N GLU A 67 -1.35 -12.49 9.08
CA GLU A 67 -1.64 -12.55 10.51
C GLU A 67 -3.10 -12.19 10.87
N SER A 68 -3.92 -11.79 9.89
CA SER A 68 -5.31 -11.34 10.09
C SER A 68 -5.48 -10.24 11.15
N ALA A 69 -4.50 -9.36 11.27
CA ALA A 69 -4.47 -8.30 12.28
C ALA A 69 -4.00 -6.96 11.68
N PRO A 70 -4.68 -5.83 11.98
CA PRO A 70 -4.22 -4.53 11.50
C PRO A 70 -2.90 -4.13 12.18
N VAL A 71 -2.01 -3.48 11.43
CA VAL A 71 -0.75 -2.93 11.94
C VAL A 71 -0.76 -1.41 11.88
N TYR A 72 -0.30 -0.77 12.95
CA TYR A 72 -0.05 0.67 12.99
C TYR A 72 1.41 0.93 12.60
N LEU A 73 1.63 1.94 11.76
CA LEU A 73 2.96 2.28 11.27
C LEU A 73 3.20 3.80 11.35
N GLU A 74 4.35 4.18 11.91
CA GLU A 74 4.84 5.55 11.92
C GLU A 74 5.81 5.74 10.77
N HIS A 75 5.50 6.67 9.86
CA HIS A 75 6.27 6.90 8.64
C HIS A 75 6.53 5.64 7.78
N GLY A 76 5.70 4.60 7.94
CA GLY A 76 5.83 3.32 7.26
C GLY A 76 6.80 2.34 7.94
N GLN A 77 7.12 2.52 9.22
CA GLN A 77 7.84 1.58 10.07
C GLN A 77 6.97 1.19 11.25
N ALA A 78 7.26 0.03 11.86
CA ALA A 78 6.75 -0.22 13.20
C ALA A 78 7.11 0.98 14.10
N PRO A 79 6.22 1.39 15.02
CA PRO A 79 6.56 2.39 16.02
C PRO A 79 7.89 1.96 16.67
N GLY A 80 8.83 2.89 16.77
CA GLY A 80 10.00 2.63 17.61
C GLY A 80 9.51 2.38 19.03
N ASP A 81 10.19 1.51 19.78
CA ASP A 81 10.01 1.44 21.23
C ASP A 81 10.36 2.82 21.81
N LEU A 82 9.36 3.67 21.97
CA LEU A 82 9.42 4.80 22.90
C LEU A 82 9.27 4.20 24.30
N ALA A 83 10.36 3.61 24.76
CA ALA A 83 10.83 3.41 26.13
C ALA A 83 9.86 2.89 27.21
N ALA A 84 10.38 1.88 27.91
CA ALA A 84 10.19 1.66 29.35
C ALA A 84 10.34 2.94 30.20
#